data_AF-A0A074ZVE8-F1
#
_entry.id   AF-A0A074ZVE8-F1
#
_cell.length_a   1.000
_cell.length_b   1.000
_cell.length_c   1.000
_cell.angle_alpha   90.00
_cell.angle_beta   90.00
_cell.angle_gamma   90.00
#
_symmetry.space_group_name_H-M   'P 1'
#
loop_
_entity.id
_entity.type
_entity.pdbx_description
1 polymer ?
#
loop_
_entity_poly.entity_id
_entity_poly.type
_entity_poly.pdbx_seq_one_letter_code
_entity_poly.pdbx_strand_id
1 'polypeptide(L)'
;MSVSAYPTRGILQSKSSFREVPFSDGENNLRQALRDLVTSLPTDEREAYPIDEETFMRLYRGYLKHKDNILDWDKITQPEGLIRVYESLSKPKPTDVPGLLSKLVVLKLNGGLGTSMGCDGPKSLIPVRDGRNFVDLTAEQIVELNSKYNCDVPLVLMNSFNTDKETEQALNKLGEKRPQIFTFEQNRYLERSKFDGHGCDFLMEVTLKTPSDIKGGTLMRYGEKLRLLELAQVPEKYMDEFTSVRKFKFFNTNNLWVNLKAMSKLLDEDRISMELIVNPKILGNSLPIVQLEEAAGAAIHNFDNPRGITVPRTRFLPVKLTSDLLLAMSNLYDLEKGRLIPSPKRNFPTLPLVKLGKHFSQIKDFRERLRTIPDVIELDHLTVSGDVHFGKNVKLKGTVIIIARENERIDIPPKAELENKIITGNLRILPH
;
A
#
# COMPACT_ATOMS: atom_id res chain seq x y z
N MET A 1 -13.71 35.90 5.46
CA MET A 1 -15.01 35.53 6.05
C MET A 1 -15.55 34.39 5.20
N SER A 2 -15.82 33.16 5.63
CA SER A 2 -15.81 32.51 6.93
C SER A 2 -14.73 31.42 6.95
N VAL A 3 -13.98 31.33 8.05
CA VAL A 3 -13.08 30.22 8.34
C VAL A 3 -13.96 29.14 8.97
N SER A 4 -14.23 28.06 8.22
CA SER A 4 -14.84 26.85 8.78
C SER A 4 -13.83 26.20 9.71
N ALA A 5 -13.87 26.56 10.99
CA ALA A 5 -13.14 25.89 12.04
C ALA A 5 -13.62 24.44 12.14
N TYR A 6 -12.74 23.50 11.81
CA TYR A 6 -12.93 22.09 12.14
C TYR A 6 -13.08 21.96 13.66
N PRO A 7 -13.96 21.09 14.17
CA PRO A 7 -13.99 20.81 15.60
C PRO A 7 -12.63 20.23 15.99
N THR A 8 -11.95 20.89 16.91
CA THR A 8 -10.78 20.35 17.61
C THR A 8 -11.15 19.00 18.22
N ARG A 9 -10.71 17.90 17.59
CA ARG A 9 -10.77 16.56 18.17
C ARG A 9 -10.16 16.61 19.56
N GLY A 10 -10.93 16.19 20.57
CA GLY A 10 -10.52 16.24 21.97
C GLY A 10 -9.22 15.47 22.19
N ILE A 11 -8.14 16.20 22.46
CA ILE A 11 -6.94 15.62 23.05
C ILE A 11 -7.26 15.46 24.53
N LEU A 12 -7.29 14.22 25.03
CA LEU A 12 -7.26 13.94 26.47
C LEU A 12 -5.96 14.54 27.03
N GLN A 13 -6.04 15.74 27.62
CA GLN A 13 -4.93 16.32 28.35
C GLN A 13 -4.78 15.57 29.68
N SER A 14 -3.71 14.79 29.83
CA SER A 14 -3.38 14.17 31.11
C SER A 14 -2.88 15.24 32.09
N LYS A 15 -3.68 15.55 33.12
CA LYS A 15 -3.18 16.17 34.35
C LYS A 15 -2.65 15.08 35.28
N SER A 16 -1.48 14.53 35.00
CA SER A 16 -0.80 13.65 35.98
C SER A 16 0.64 13.36 35.59
N SER A 17 1.49 13.33 36.61
CA SER A 17 2.84 12.77 36.53
C SER A 17 2.77 11.27 36.20
N PHE A 18 3.72 10.79 35.40
CA PHE A 18 3.88 9.36 35.13
C PHE A 18 4.05 8.61 36.46
N ARG A 19 3.09 7.74 36.79
CA ARG A 19 3.18 6.78 37.90
C ARG A 19 3.18 5.38 37.30
N GLU A 20 4.02 4.51 37.82
CA GLU A 20 3.88 3.07 37.57
C GLU A 20 2.56 2.61 38.18
N VAL A 21 1.74 1.95 37.38
CA VAL A 21 0.42 1.44 37.77
C VAL A 21 0.42 -0.08 37.54
N PRO A 22 -0.16 -0.88 38.45
CA PRO A 22 -0.39 -2.30 38.20
C PRO A 22 -1.11 -2.55 36.88
N PHE A 23 -0.83 -3.69 36.23
CA PHE A 23 -1.39 -4.05 34.92
C PHE A 23 -2.93 -3.96 34.86
N SER A 24 -3.61 -4.46 35.89
CA SER A 24 -5.08 -4.40 36.01
C SER A 24 -5.61 -2.97 36.01
N ASP A 25 -4.88 -2.07 36.66
CA ASP A 25 -5.28 -0.68 36.83
C ASP A 25 -5.05 0.11 35.55
N GLY A 26 -4.00 -0.24 34.78
CA GLY A 26 -3.78 0.26 33.44
C GLY A 26 -4.90 -0.11 32.45
N GLU A 27 -5.32 -1.37 32.43
CA GLU A 27 -6.45 -1.80 31.57
C GLU A 27 -7.76 -1.09 31.96
N ASN A 28 -8.08 -1.02 33.25
CA ASN A 28 -9.30 -0.38 33.74
C ASN A 28 -9.32 1.12 33.40
N ASN A 29 -8.19 1.83 33.59
CA ASN A 29 -8.07 3.24 33.23
C ASN A 29 -8.25 3.47 31.73
N LEU A 30 -7.71 2.56 30.89
CA LEU A 30 -7.83 2.66 29.44
C LEU A 30 -9.27 2.39 28.97
N ARG A 31 -9.93 1.37 29.53
CA ARG A 31 -11.36 1.12 29.28
C ARG A 31 -12.22 2.30 29.71
N GLN A 32 -11.93 2.91 30.87
CA GLN A 32 -12.63 4.12 31.30
C GLN A 32 -12.42 5.29 30.34
N ALA A 33 -11.18 5.53 29.89
CA ALA A 33 -10.88 6.57 28.91
C ALA A 33 -11.59 6.35 27.56
N LEU A 34 -11.72 5.10 27.10
CA LEU A 34 -12.50 4.77 25.91
C LEU A 34 -13.99 5.05 26.12
N ARG A 35 -14.55 4.71 27.28
CA ARG A 35 -15.95 5.03 27.61
C ARG A 35 -16.18 6.54 27.70
N ASP A 36 -15.27 7.27 28.32
CA ASP A 36 -15.32 8.73 28.41
C ASP A 36 -15.27 9.35 27.01
N LEU A 37 -14.44 8.81 26.11
CA LEU A 37 -14.39 9.20 24.71
C LEU A 37 -15.74 8.97 24.02
N VAL A 38 -16.33 7.77 24.10
CA VAL A 38 -17.62 7.46 23.47
C VAL A 38 -18.74 8.37 24.02
N THR A 39 -18.79 8.57 25.33
CA THR A 39 -19.79 9.43 25.98
C THR A 39 -19.61 10.92 25.66
N SER A 40 -18.39 11.35 25.30
CA SER A 40 -18.15 12.72 24.84
C SER A 40 -18.64 12.99 23.41
N LEU A 41 -18.88 11.94 22.61
CA LEU A 41 -19.36 12.08 21.23
C LEU A 41 -20.85 12.41 21.16
N PRO A 42 -21.32 13.17 20.16
CA PRO A 42 -22.73 13.32 19.82
C PRO A 42 -23.43 11.97 19.56
N THR A 43 -24.73 11.85 19.83
CA THR A 43 -25.47 10.58 19.72
C THR A 43 -25.43 9.98 18.32
N ASP A 44 -25.56 10.82 17.30
CA ASP A 44 -25.44 10.46 15.88
C ASP A 44 -24.04 9.95 15.52
N GLU A 45 -22.99 10.52 16.11
CA GLU A 45 -21.61 10.03 15.94
C GLU A 45 -21.36 8.71 16.69
N ARG A 46 -22.01 8.47 17.84
CA ARG A 46 -21.89 7.20 18.57
C ARG A 46 -22.43 6.02 17.77
N GLU A 47 -23.55 6.21 17.08
CA GLU A 47 -24.12 5.19 16.19
C GLU A 47 -23.30 5.02 14.91
N ALA A 48 -22.74 6.11 14.38
CA ALA A 48 -21.90 6.07 13.19
C ALA A 48 -20.50 5.49 13.47
N TYR A 49 -19.91 5.66 14.65
CA TYR A 49 -18.53 5.26 14.96
C TYR A 49 -18.45 4.41 16.24
N PRO A 50 -18.91 3.15 16.20
CA PRO A 50 -18.74 2.26 17.34
C PRO A 50 -17.24 2.01 17.55
N ILE A 51 -16.73 2.38 18.73
CA ILE A 51 -15.36 2.06 19.12
C ILE A 51 -15.32 0.57 19.47
N ASP A 52 -14.53 -0.21 18.72
CA ASP A 52 -14.26 -1.61 19.03
C ASP A 52 -13.29 -1.73 20.21
N GLU A 53 -13.84 -1.58 21.42
CA GLU A 53 -13.10 -1.66 22.69
C GLU A 53 -12.34 -2.98 22.81
N GLU A 54 -12.96 -4.11 22.44
CA GLU A 54 -12.32 -5.41 22.67
C GLU A 54 -11.15 -5.66 21.72
N THR A 55 -11.26 -5.28 20.44
CA THR A 55 -10.12 -5.35 19.51
C THR A 55 -8.99 -4.44 19.97
N PHE A 56 -9.30 -3.21 20.40
CA PHE A 56 -8.27 -2.30 20.91
C PHE A 56 -7.57 -2.86 22.16
N MET A 57 -8.34 -3.39 23.12
CA MET A 57 -7.79 -4.00 24.32
C MET A 57 -6.98 -5.27 24.02
N ARG A 58 -7.37 -6.07 23.01
CA ARG A 58 -6.57 -7.20 22.51
C ARG A 58 -5.20 -6.73 22.01
N LEU A 59 -5.16 -5.68 21.20
CA LEU A 59 -3.89 -5.10 20.71
C LEU A 59 -3.05 -4.52 21.85
N TYR A 60 -3.68 -3.83 22.81
CA TYR A 60 -2.99 -3.28 23.97
C TYR A 60 -2.35 -4.37 24.84
N ARG A 61 -3.08 -5.45 25.11
CA ARG A 61 -2.53 -6.64 25.79
C ARG A 61 -1.36 -7.24 25.01
N GLY A 62 -1.48 -7.30 23.69
CA GLY A 62 -0.40 -7.70 22.79
C GLY A 62 0.81 -6.78 22.91
N TYR A 63 0.61 -5.47 22.98
CA TYR A 63 1.66 -4.48 23.19
C TYR A 63 2.35 -4.65 24.53
N LEU A 64 1.66 -5.04 25.59
CA LEU A 64 2.34 -5.25 26.87
C LEU A 64 3.22 -6.51 26.86
N LYS A 65 2.91 -7.49 25.99
CA LYS A 65 3.64 -8.76 25.85
C LYS A 65 4.57 -8.83 24.64
N HIS A 66 4.62 -7.80 23.80
CA HIS A 66 5.30 -7.88 22.48
C HIS A 66 6.79 -8.20 22.57
N LYS A 67 7.45 -7.80 23.67
CA LYS A 67 8.88 -8.06 23.91
C LYS A 67 9.20 -9.55 24.13
N ASP A 68 8.18 -10.35 24.45
CA ASP A 68 8.33 -11.78 24.68
C ASP A 68 8.18 -12.60 23.38
N ASN A 69 7.69 -11.98 22.30
CA ASN A 69 7.38 -12.64 21.03
C ASN A 69 8.50 -12.47 19.99
N ILE A 70 9.76 -12.64 20.41
CA ILE A 70 10.90 -12.62 19.48
C ILE A 70 11.04 -14.00 18.85
N LEU A 71 11.04 -14.06 17.51
CA LEU A 71 11.27 -15.30 16.78
C LEU A 71 12.69 -15.81 17.04
N ASP A 72 12.81 -17.10 17.31
CA ASP A 72 14.10 -17.79 17.43
C ASP A 72 14.72 -17.95 16.03
N TRP A 73 15.72 -17.13 15.72
CA TRP A 73 16.30 -17.02 14.37
C TRP A 73 16.82 -18.36 13.84
N ASP A 74 17.32 -19.22 14.72
CA ASP A 74 17.93 -20.50 14.34
C ASP A 74 16.87 -21.53 13.92
N LYS A 75 15.58 -21.29 14.23
CA LYS A 75 14.44 -22.10 13.77
C LYS A 75 13.87 -21.65 12.42
N ILE A 76 14.35 -20.53 11.87
CA ILE A 76 13.88 -20.00 10.59
C ILE A 76 14.53 -20.79 9.45
N THR A 77 13.70 -21.35 8.59
CA THR A 77 14.14 -22.12 7.42
C THR A 77 13.50 -21.58 6.14
N GLN A 78 14.06 -21.98 4.99
CA GLN A 78 13.50 -21.62 3.69
C GLN A 78 12.14 -22.32 3.48
N PRO A 79 11.15 -21.66 2.87
CA PRO A 79 9.81 -22.21 2.65
C PRO A 79 9.76 -23.16 1.42
N GLU A 80 10.68 -24.13 1.38
CA GLU A 80 10.82 -25.07 0.25
C GLU A 80 9.55 -25.90 0.04
N GLY A 81 9.12 -26.04 -1.21
CA GLY A 81 7.89 -26.76 -1.59
C GLY A 81 6.57 -26.00 -1.29
N LEU A 82 6.62 -24.88 -0.56
CA LEU A 82 5.44 -24.05 -0.25
C LEU A 82 5.27 -22.86 -1.20
N ILE A 83 6.35 -22.46 -1.90
CA ILE A 83 6.33 -21.40 -2.91
C ILE A 83 6.40 -22.03 -4.30
N ARG A 84 5.34 -21.85 -5.10
CA ARG A 84 5.31 -22.28 -6.50
C ARG A 84 5.74 -21.15 -7.43
N VAL A 85 6.20 -21.49 -8.62
CA VAL A 85 6.53 -20.53 -9.68
C VAL A 85 5.29 -20.29 -10.54
N TYR A 86 4.95 -19.03 -10.84
CA TYR A 86 3.75 -18.66 -11.59
C TYR A 86 3.68 -19.33 -12.96
N GLU A 87 4.80 -19.41 -13.67
CA GLU A 87 4.92 -20.04 -14.99
C GLU A 87 4.67 -21.56 -14.97
N SER A 88 4.77 -22.19 -13.80
CA SER A 88 4.47 -23.63 -13.63
C SER A 88 2.97 -23.93 -13.49
N LEU A 89 2.12 -22.91 -13.39
CA LEU A 89 0.67 -23.10 -13.27
C LEU A 89 0.04 -23.47 -14.61
N SER A 90 -0.86 -24.45 -14.58
CA SER A 90 -1.71 -24.78 -15.72
C SER A 90 -2.69 -23.65 -16.00
N LYS A 91 -2.79 -23.24 -17.26
CA LYS A 91 -3.82 -22.28 -17.68
C LYS A 91 -5.19 -22.96 -17.64
N PRO A 92 -6.24 -22.31 -17.09
CA PRO A 92 -7.58 -22.86 -17.11
C PRO A 92 -8.10 -22.96 -18.54
N LYS A 93 -8.98 -23.92 -18.82
CA LYS A 93 -9.69 -23.97 -20.10
C LYS A 93 -10.63 -22.77 -20.19
N PRO A 94 -10.83 -22.14 -21.37
CA PRO A 94 -11.74 -21.01 -21.52
C PRO A 94 -13.17 -21.29 -21.02
N THR A 95 -13.63 -22.53 -21.14
CA THR A 95 -14.94 -23.00 -20.65
C THR A 95 -15.09 -22.94 -19.14
N ASP A 96 -13.99 -23.05 -18.39
CA ASP A 96 -14.00 -23.13 -16.93
C ASP A 96 -13.92 -21.74 -16.29
N VAL A 97 -13.42 -20.75 -17.04
CA VAL A 97 -13.16 -19.39 -16.55
C VAL A 97 -14.39 -18.72 -15.95
N PRO A 98 -15.58 -18.72 -16.59
CA PRO A 98 -16.77 -18.09 -16.01
C PRO A 98 -17.16 -18.69 -14.66
N GLY A 99 -17.06 -20.02 -14.51
CA GLY A 99 -17.36 -20.73 -13.26
C GLY A 99 -16.33 -20.51 -12.14
N LEU A 100 -15.10 -20.12 -12.48
CA LEU A 100 -14.08 -19.68 -11.53
C LEU A 100 -14.30 -18.22 -11.11
N LEU A 101 -14.59 -17.34 -12.07
CA LEU A 101 -14.82 -15.92 -11.82
C LEU A 101 -16.09 -15.66 -11.01
N SER A 102 -17.13 -16.47 -11.16
CA SER A 102 -18.36 -16.37 -10.34
C SER A 102 -18.15 -16.60 -8.85
N LYS A 103 -16.97 -17.12 -8.45
CA LYS A 103 -16.57 -17.34 -7.05
C LYS A 103 -15.57 -16.29 -6.54
N LEU A 104 -15.17 -15.35 -7.39
CA LEU A 104 -14.16 -14.35 -7.08
C LEU A 104 -14.79 -13.03 -6.64
N VAL A 105 -14.24 -12.45 -5.59
CA VAL A 105 -14.46 -11.06 -5.19
C VAL A 105 -13.12 -10.34 -5.24
N VAL A 106 -13.07 -9.14 -5.82
CA VAL A 106 -11.85 -8.33 -5.86
C VAL A 106 -11.91 -7.26 -4.80
N LEU A 107 -11.09 -7.36 -3.76
CA LEU A 107 -10.98 -6.35 -2.70
C LEU A 107 -9.74 -5.47 -2.92
N LYS A 108 -9.91 -4.15 -2.77
CA LYS A 108 -8.80 -3.18 -2.73
C LYS A 108 -8.74 -2.50 -1.37
N LEU A 109 -7.56 -2.50 -0.77
CA LEU A 109 -7.25 -1.75 0.43
C LEU A 109 -7.16 -0.26 0.06
N ASN A 110 -8.15 0.52 0.52
CA ASN A 110 -8.35 1.91 0.12
C ASN A 110 -8.25 2.91 1.30
N GLY A 111 -7.86 2.45 2.49
CA GLY A 111 -7.76 3.29 3.68
C GLY A 111 -6.57 4.27 3.71
N GLY A 112 -5.66 4.20 2.74
CA GLY A 112 -4.42 4.98 2.70
C GLY A 112 -4.60 6.40 2.12
N LEU A 113 -4.04 7.38 2.82
CA LEU A 113 -4.02 8.78 2.36
C LEU A 113 -2.83 9.09 1.45
N GLY A 114 -3.00 10.12 0.63
CA GLY A 114 -1.95 10.67 -0.23
C GLY A 114 -0.95 11.59 0.47
N THR A 115 -0.90 11.61 1.81
CA THR A 115 -0.14 12.60 2.60
C THR A 115 1.36 12.60 2.30
N SER A 116 1.94 11.43 2.05
CA SER A 116 3.35 11.29 1.58
C SER A 116 3.64 12.03 0.28
N MET A 117 2.61 12.33 -0.50
CA MET A 117 2.65 13.07 -1.75
C MET A 117 1.89 14.41 -1.67
N GLY A 118 1.53 14.88 -0.47
CA GLY A 118 0.88 16.18 -0.26
C GLY A 118 -0.59 16.26 -0.54
N CYS A 119 -1.28 15.13 -0.60
CA CYS A 119 -2.73 15.11 -0.77
C CYS A 119 -3.39 14.68 0.54
N ASP A 120 -4.38 15.46 0.97
CA ASP A 120 -5.16 15.17 2.18
C ASP A 120 -6.21 14.08 1.96
N GLY A 121 -6.58 13.81 0.70
CA GLY A 121 -7.58 12.81 0.33
C GLY A 121 -7.02 11.39 0.10
N PRO A 122 -7.90 10.44 -0.27
CA PRO A 122 -7.52 9.07 -0.57
C PRO A 122 -6.47 9.01 -1.68
N LYS A 123 -5.42 8.23 -1.46
CA LYS A 123 -4.34 8.07 -2.42
C LYS A 123 -4.82 7.49 -3.76
N SER A 124 -5.85 6.64 -3.70
CA SER A 124 -6.46 6.00 -4.87
C SER A 124 -7.13 6.99 -5.83
N LEU A 125 -7.49 8.19 -5.35
CA LEU A 125 -8.13 9.23 -6.16
C LEU A 125 -7.12 10.16 -6.85
N ILE A 126 -5.82 9.96 -6.65
CA ILE A 126 -4.78 10.71 -7.35
C ILE A 126 -4.83 10.33 -8.84
N PRO A 127 -4.97 11.30 -9.76
CA PRO A 127 -4.91 11.04 -11.19
C PRO A 127 -3.55 10.48 -11.60
N VAL A 128 -3.59 9.37 -12.34
CA VAL A 128 -2.42 8.62 -12.81
C VAL A 128 -2.25 8.80 -14.32
N ARG A 129 -3.27 8.49 -15.13
CA ARG A 129 -3.10 8.46 -16.59
C ARG A 129 -4.36 8.93 -17.29
N ASP A 130 -4.23 9.88 -18.20
CA ASP A 130 -5.34 10.46 -18.97
C ASP A 130 -6.52 10.94 -18.10
N GLY A 131 -6.22 11.54 -16.95
CA GLY A 131 -7.21 12.00 -15.98
C GLY A 131 -7.82 10.90 -15.09
N ARG A 132 -7.58 9.62 -15.38
CA ARG A 132 -8.04 8.48 -14.59
C ARG A 132 -7.20 8.29 -13.34
N ASN A 133 -7.86 8.06 -12.21
CA ASN A 133 -7.24 7.69 -10.94
C ASN A 133 -7.15 6.17 -10.78
N PHE A 134 -6.61 5.67 -9.65
CA PHE A 134 -6.43 4.23 -9.44
C PHE A 134 -7.77 3.45 -9.30
N VAL A 135 -8.80 4.09 -8.76
CA VAL A 135 -10.15 3.50 -8.67
C VAL A 135 -10.74 3.35 -10.06
N ASP A 136 -10.66 4.39 -10.90
CA ASP A 136 -11.14 4.36 -12.28
C ASP A 136 -10.47 3.24 -13.08
N LEU A 137 -9.13 3.16 -12.99
CA LEU A 137 -8.35 2.12 -13.66
C LEU A 137 -8.73 0.71 -13.18
N THR A 138 -8.97 0.53 -11.89
CA THR A 138 -9.41 -0.76 -11.34
C THR A 138 -10.82 -1.12 -11.81
N ALA A 139 -11.76 -0.16 -11.78
CA ALA A 139 -13.11 -0.38 -12.27
C ALA A 139 -13.11 -0.76 -13.76
N GLU A 140 -12.32 -0.07 -14.59
CA GLU A 140 -12.17 -0.37 -16.02
C GLU A 140 -11.64 -1.79 -16.26
N GLN A 141 -10.68 -2.25 -15.44
CA GLN A 141 -10.17 -3.64 -15.50
C GLN A 141 -11.27 -4.68 -15.21
N ILE A 142 -12.12 -4.44 -14.21
CA ILE A 142 -13.20 -5.37 -13.86
C ILE A 142 -14.31 -5.33 -14.90
N VAL A 143 -14.65 -4.15 -15.46
CA VAL A 143 -15.61 -4.04 -16.56
C VAL A 143 -15.15 -4.84 -17.77
N GLU A 144 -13.88 -4.73 -18.15
CA GLU A 144 -13.32 -5.53 -19.25
C GLU A 144 -13.34 -7.02 -18.92
N LEU A 145 -13.00 -7.42 -17.69
CA LEU A 145 -13.03 -8.81 -17.25
C LEU A 145 -14.45 -9.40 -17.36
N ASN A 146 -15.43 -8.68 -16.82
CA ASN A 146 -16.85 -9.05 -16.82
C ASN A 146 -17.40 -9.15 -18.24
N SER A 147 -17.09 -8.16 -19.08
CA SER A 147 -17.50 -8.15 -20.49
C SER A 147 -16.89 -9.30 -21.28
N LYS A 148 -15.59 -9.58 -21.06
CA LYS A 148 -14.85 -10.62 -21.80
C LYS A 148 -15.34 -12.04 -21.48
N TYR A 149 -15.68 -12.32 -20.23
CA TYR A 149 -16.04 -13.67 -19.78
C TYR A 149 -17.52 -13.83 -19.46
N ASN A 150 -18.34 -12.81 -19.73
CA ASN A 150 -19.77 -12.79 -19.42
C ASN A 150 -20.05 -13.18 -17.97
N CYS A 151 -19.41 -12.48 -17.03
CA CYS A 151 -19.52 -12.68 -15.60
C CYS A 151 -19.76 -11.35 -14.87
N ASP A 152 -20.01 -11.40 -13.56
CA ASP A 152 -20.25 -10.22 -12.72
C ASP A 152 -19.38 -10.27 -11.45
N VAL A 153 -18.07 -10.08 -11.63
CA VAL A 153 -17.11 -10.01 -10.52
C VAL A 153 -17.30 -8.67 -9.79
N PRO A 154 -17.58 -8.67 -8.48
CA PRO A 154 -17.71 -7.43 -7.71
C PRO A 154 -16.34 -6.86 -7.29
N LEU A 155 -16.29 -5.53 -7.22
CA LEU A 155 -15.19 -4.77 -6.65
C LEU A 155 -15.58 -4.29 -5.24
N VAL A 156 -14.74 -4.57 -4.25
CA VAL A 156 -14.92 -4.12 -2.87
C VAL A 156 -13.80 -3.16 -2.51
N LEU A 157 -14.13 -1.96 -2.00
CA LEU A 157 -13.16 -1.01 -1.48
C LEU A 157 -13.23 -0.98 0.05
N MET A 158 -12.13 -1.37 0.70
CA MET A 158 -11.99 -1.25 2.15
C MET A 158 -11.45 0.13 2.49
N ASN A 159 -12.33 1.02 2.92
CA ASN A 159 -12.02 2.40 3.25
C ASN A 159 -11.53 2.52 4.71
N SER A 160 -11.00 3.69 5.06
CA SER A 160 -10.87 4.13 6.44
C SER A 160 -11.78 5.33 6.68
N PHE A 161 -11.95 5.70 7.95
CA PHE A 161 -12.65 6.93 8.35
C PHE A 161 -12.10 8.20 7.66
N ASN A 162 -10.85 8.19 7.19
CA ASN A 162 -10.27 9.33 6.46
C ASN A 162 -10.57 9.29 4.96
N THR A 163 -10.96 8.15 4.40
CA THR A 163 -11.08 7.98 2.95
C THR A 163 -12.50 7.71 2.47
N ASP A 164 -13.39 7.29 3.36
CA ASP A 164 -14.71 6.77 3.02
C ASP A 164 -15.58 7.78 2.25
N LYS A 165 -15.87 8.93 2.88
CA LYS A 165 -16.70 9.99 2.30
C LYS A 165 -16.22 10.47 0.93
N GLU A 166 -14.91 10.73 0.78
CA GLU A 166 -14.35 11.18 -0.50
C GLU A 166 -14.39 10.09 -1.56
N THR A 167 -14.19 8.82 -1.16
CA THR A 167 -14.33 7.67 -2.06
C THR A 167 -15.75 7.55 -2.57
N GLU A 168 -16.77 7.61 -1.69
CA GLU A 168 -18.18 7.55 -2.10
C GLU A 168 -18.55 8.68 -3.08
N GLN A 169 -18.10 9.91 -2.80
CA GLN A 169 -18.30 11.04 -3.71
C GLN A 169 -17.65 10.82 -5.08
N ALA A 170 -16.48 10.19 -5.13
CA ALA A 170 -15.82 9.82 -6.39
C ALA A 170 -16.58 8.71 -7.12
N LEU A 171 -17.06 7.69 -6.40
CA LEU A 171 -17.85 6.60 -6.98
C LEU A 171 -19.15 7.11 -7.59
N ASN A 172 -19.81 8.10 -6.99
CA ASN A 172 -21.02 8.73 -7.55
C ASN A 172 -20.79 9.43 -8.89
N LYS A 173 -19.53 9.77 -9.21
CA LYS A 173 -19.14 10.37 -10.49
C LYS A 173 -18.75 9.32 -11.54
N LEU A 174 -18.59 8.04 -11.15
CA LEU A 174 -18.38 6.97 -12.12
C LEU A 174 -19.63 6.82 -12.98
N GLY A 175 -19.45 6.82 -14.29
CA GLY A 175 -20.54 6.65 -15.25
C GLY A 175 -21.24 5.29 -15.15
N GLU A 176 -22.29 5.12 -15.94
CA GLU A 176 -23.17 3.94 -15.91
C GLU A 176 -22.44 2.61 -16.22
N LYS A 177 -21.33 2.66 -16.97
CA LYS A 177 -20.48 1.50 -17.26
C LYS A 177 -19.46 1.26 -16.14
N ARG A 178 -19.91 0.70 -15.03
CA ARG A 178 -19.07 0.34 -13.88
C ARG A 178 -19.43 -1.07 -13.37
N PRO A 179 -18.52 -1.78 -12.69
CA PRO A 179 -18.85 -3.08 -12.11
C PRO A 179 -19.76 -2.87 -10.88
N GLN A 180 -20.24 -3.95 -10.29
CA GLN A 180 -20.82 -3.89 -8.95
C GLN A 180 -19.72 -3.46 -7.96
N ILE A 181 -19.90 -2.31 -7.29
CA ILE A 181 -18.94 -1.77 -6.32
C ILE A 181 -19.59 -1.76 -4.94
N PHE A 182 -18.91 -2.36 -3.96
CA PHE A 182 -19.24 -2.27 -2.55
C PHE A 182 -18.15 -1.51 -1.79
N THR A 183 -18.54 -0.79 -0.76
CA THR A 183 -17.63 -0.11 0.16
C THR A 183 -17.90 -0.56 1.58
N PHE A 184 -16.85 -0.63 2.40
CA PHE A 184 -16.99 -0.74 3.84
C PHE A 184 -15.81 -0.06 4.54
N GLU A 185 -16.05 0.51 5.71
CA GLU A 185 -14.99 1.07 6.55
C GLU A 185 -14.31 -0.06 7.35
N GLN A 186 -12.98 -0.03 7.42
CA GLN A 186 -12.23 -0.93 8.28
C GLN A 186 -12.68 -0.83 9.75
N ASN A 187 -12.62 -1.94 10.49
CA ASN A 187 -13.13 -2.08 11.86
C ASN A 187 -14.65 -1.97 12.01
N ARG A 188 -15.43 -2.02 10.90
CA ARG A 188 -16.87 -2.31 10.93
C ARG A 188 -17.13 -3.70 10.36
N TYR A 189 -17.90 -4.52 11.08
CA TYR A 189 -18.17 -5.91 10.72
C TYR A 189 -19.42 -6.05 9.86
N LEU A 190 -19.40 -6.99 8.92
CA LEU A 190 -20.57 -7.47 8.16
C LEU A 190 -20.94 -8.89 8.62
N GLU A 191 -22.22 -9.23 8.53
CA GLU A 191 -22.78 -10.51 9.01
C GLU A 191 -22.35 -11.75 8.19
N ARG A 192 -22.35 -12.90 8.89
CA ARG A 192 -21.61 -14.13 8.54
C ARG A 192 -22.47 -15.17 7.81
N SER A 193 -21.83 -16.02 7.00
CA SER A 193 -22.41 -17.27 6.48
C SER A 193 -21.41 -18.44 6.55
N LYS A 194 -21.88 -19.65 6.89
CA LYS A 194 -21.07 -20.85 7.14
C LYS A 194 -21.05 -21.81 5.96
N PHE A 195 -19.87 -22.28 5.52
CA PHE A 195 -19.72 -23.42 4.58
C PHE A 195 -18.31 -24.03 4.59
N ASP A 196 -18.16 -25.31 4.21
CA ASP A 196 -16.89 -26.05 4.14
C ASP A 196 -16.24 -26.04 2.73
N GLY A 197 -14.92 -26.25 2.65
CA GLY A 197 -14.20 -26.48 1.38
C GLY A 197 -12.70 -26.78 1.53
N HIS A 198 -12.22 -27.82 0.83
CA HIS A 198 -10.82 -28.22 0.73
C HIS A 198 -10.09 -27.49 -0.42
N GLY A 199 -8.86 -27.03 -0.20
CA GLY A 199 -8.03 -26.33 -1.21
C GLY A 199 -6.90 -25.49 -0.58
N CYS A 200 -6.20 -24.68 -1.38
CA CYS A 200 -5.37 -23.58 -0.84
C CYS A 200 -6.31 -22.55 -0.22
N ASP A 201 -6.07 -22.19 1.02
CA ASP A 201 -6.95 -21.32 1.81
C ASP A 201 -6.37 -19.91 2.02
N PHE A 202 -5.05 -19.76 1.88
CA PHE A 202 -4.38 -18.47 1.79
C PHE A 202 -3.20 -18.54 0.80
N LEU A 203 -3.18 -17.66 -0.20
CA LEU A 203 -2.10 -17.54 -1.17
C LEU A 203 -1.53 -16.13 -1.14
N MET A 204 -0.21 -16.03 -0.96
CA MET A 204 0.52 -14.75 -1.05
C MET A 204 1.35 -14.72 -2.32
N GLU A 205 1.13 -13.72 -3.17
CA GLU A 205 2.04 -13.45 -4.28
C GLU A 205 3.33 -12.81 -3.73
N VAL A 206 4.46 -13.40 -4.07
CA VAL A 206 5.79 -12.88 -3.78
C VAL A 206 6.53 -12.59 -5.07
N THR A 207 7.44 -11.63 -5.06
CA THR A 207 8.31 -11.37 -6.23
C THR A 207 9.76 -11.25 -5.79
N LEU A 208 10.70 -11.31 -6.73
CA LEU A 208 12.12 -11.25 -6.43
C LEU A 208 12.50 -9.88 -5.85
N LYS A 209 13.31 -9.89 -4.79
CA LYS A 209 13.85 -8.66 -4.18
C LYS A 209 14.83 -7.97 -5.13
N THR A 210 14.65 -6.66 -5.30
CA THR A 210 15.67 -5.75 -5.84
C THR A 210 16.37 -5.01 -4.69
N PRO A 211 17.46 -4.26 -4.95
CA PRO A 211 18.09 -3.43 -3.90
C PRO A 211 17.13 -2.44 -3.22
N SER A 212 16.05 -2.02 -3.89
CA SER A 212 15.03 -1.15 -3.33
C SER A 212 14.04 -1.88 -2.41
N ASP A 213 14.01 -3.22 -2.44
CA ASP A 213 13.03 -4.05 -1.72
C ASP A 213 13.64 -4.79 -0.51
N ILE A 214 14.92 -4.58 -0.19
CA ILE A 214 15.65 -5.36 0.84
C ILE A 214 14.99 -5.33 2.22
N LYS A 215 14.28 -4.24 2.53
CA LYS A 215 13.55 -4.03 3.80
C LYS A 215 12.15 -4.66 3.82
N GLY A 216 11.65 -5.17 2.69
CA GLY A 216 10.33 -5.76 2.60
C GLY A 216 10.25 -7.13 3.28
N GLY A 217 9.10 -7.39 3.93
CA GLY A 217 8.80 -8.67 4.55
C GLY A 217 8.87 -9.85 3.58
N THR A 218 9.24 -11.02 4.09
CA THR A 218 9.51 -12.22 3.30
C THR A 218 8.81 -13.44 3.87
N LEU A 219 8.48 -14.40 3.01
CA LEU A 219 7.94 -15.68 3.46
C LEU A 219 9.07 -16.58 3.96
N MET A 220 8.85 -17.18 5.13
CA MET A 220 9.76 -18.15 5.72
C MET A 220 8.99 -19.29 6.38
N ARG A 221 9.68 -20.39 6.66
CA ARG A 221 9.13 -21.48 7.46
C ARG A 221 9.64 -21.35 8.89
N TYR A 222 8.73 -21.41 9.85
CA TYR A 222 9.03 -21.44 11.28
C TYR A 222 8.30 -22.62 11.92
N GLY A 223 9.06 -23.67 12.28
CA GLY A 223 8.50 -24.98 12.55
C GLY A 223 7.82 -25.55 11.30
N GLU A 224 6.56 -25.95 11.41
CA GLU A 224 5.77 -26.48 10.29
C GLU A 224 4.96 -25.39 9.55
N LYS A 225 4.96 -24.16 10.06
CA LYS A 225 4.10 -23.08 9.56
C LYS A 225 4.82 -22.17 8.57
N LEU A 226 4.10 -21.76 7.53
CA LEU A 226 4.49 -20.66 6.66
C LEU A 226 4.17 -19.33 7.36
N ARG A 227 5.17 -18.46 7.56
CA ARG A 227 5.00 -17.16 8.21
C ARG A 227 5.54 -16.03 7.35
N LEU A 228 4.99 -14.84 7.54
CA LEU A 228 5.55 -13.59 7.02
C LEU A 228 6.50 -13.01 8.07
N LEU A 229 7.79 -12.94 7.75
CA LEU A 229 8.80 -12.28 8.58
C LEU A 229 8.95 -10.83 8.12
N GLU A 230 8.63 -9.90 9.02
CA GLU A 230 8.79 -8.45 8.81
C GLU A 230 10.07 -7.93 9.46
N LEU A 231 10.59 -6.82 8.95
CA LEU A 231 11.83 -6.20 9.44
C LEU A 231 11.81 -5.92 10.95
N ALA A 232 10.66 -5.49 11.48
CA ALA A 232 10.49 -5.15 12.90
C ALA A 232 10.63 -6.37 13.85
N GLN A 233 10.55 -7.59 13.31
CA GLN A 233 10.68 -8.84 14.08
C GLN A 233 12.12 -9.37 14.06
N VAL A 234 13.01 -8.76 13.28
CA VAL A 234 14.39 -9.22 13.09
C VAL A 234 15.26 -8.64 14.22
N PRO A 235 15.93 -9.49 15.03
CA PRO A 235 16.90 -9.01 16.00
C PRO A 235 18.04 -8.26 15.31
N GLU A 236 18.55 -7.19 15.93
CA GLU A 236 19.58 -6.33 15.33
C GLU A 236 20.80 -7.10 14.80
N LYS A 237 21.25 -8.13 15.54
CA LYS A 237 22.38 -9.01 15.15
C LYS A 237 22.19 -9.76 13.82
N TYR A 238 20.96 -9.92 13.32
CA TYR A 238 20.64 -10.66 12.10
C TYR A 238 20.13 -9.77 10.96
N MET A 239 20.19 -8.44 11.11
CA MET A 239 19.69 -7.49 10.11
C MET A 239 20.40 -7.62 8.75
N ASP A 240 21.71 -7.86 8.75
CA ASP A 240 22.48 -8.06 7.52
C ASP A 240 22.07 -9.35 6.80
N GLU A 241 21.73 -10.40 7.55
CA GLU A 241 21.22 -11.64 6.99
C GLU A 241 19.82 -11.48 6.39
N PHE A 242 18.94 -10.74 7.06
CA PHE A 242 17.58 -10.45 6.56
C PHE A 242 17.59 -9.65 5.26
N THR A 243 18.44 -8.62 5.21
CA THR A 243 18.55 -7.73 4.05
C THR A 243 19.31 -8.36 2.88
N SER A 244 19.99 -9.49 3.11
CA SER A 244 20.68 -10.26 2.07
C SER A 244 19.70 -10.91 1.08
N VAL A 245 19.71 -10.41 -0.16
CA VAL A 245 18.95 -10.98 -1.29
C VAL A 245 19.37 -12.41 -1.66
N ARG A 246 20.53 -12.88 -1.17
CA ARG A 246 20.98 -14.27 -1.37
C ARG A 246 20.25 -15.23 -0.44
N LYS A 247 20.01 -14.82 0.81
CA LYS A 247 19.32 -15.62 1.83
C LYS A 247 17.80 -15.51 1.69
N PHE A 248 17.28 -14.29 1.58
CA PHE A 248 15.84 -14.04 1.40
C PHE A 248 15.60 -13.45 0.01
N LYS A 249 15.32 -14.34 -0.95
CA LYS A 249 15.21 -13.98 -2.38
C LYS A 249 13.93 -13.25 -2.73
N PHE A 250 12.87 -13.48 -1.97
CA PHE A 250 11.52 -13.00 -2.28
C PHE A 250 11.03 -11.98 -1.24
N PHE A 251 10.07 -11.16 -1.63
CA PHE A 251 9.31 -10.32 -0.71
C PHE A 251 7.83 -10.31 -1.04
N ASN A 252 7.02 -10.01 -0.03
CA ASN A 252 5.57 -9.92 -0.13
C ASN A 252 5.15 -8.74 -1.03
N THR A 253 4.31 -9.03 -2.04
CA THR A 253 3.73 -7.99 -2.92
C THR A 253 2.47 -7.35 -2.32
N ASN A 254 1.92 -7.95 -1.27
CA ASN A 254 0.62 -7.67 -0.67
C ASN A 254 -0.58 -7.93 -1.61
N ASN A 255 -0.38 -8.69 -2.70
CA ASN A 255 -1.47 -9.32 -3.45
C ASN A 255 -1.78 -10.67 -2.79
N LEU A 256 -2.94 -10.75 -2.13
CA LEU A 256 -3.36 -11.90 -1.33
C LEU A 256 -4.63 -12.51 -1.93
N TRP A 257 -4.69 -13.84 -1.97
CA TRP A 257 -5.91 -14.58 -2.31
C TRP A 257 -6.32 -15.38 -1.08
N VAL A 258 -7.48 -15.08 -0.54
CA VAL A 258 -7.94 -15.64 0.73
C VAL A 258 -9.26 -16.35 0.51
N ASN A 259 -9.36 -17.58 0.99
CA ASN A 259 -10.61 -18.33 0.97
C ASN A 259 -11.52 -17.79 2.08
N LEU A 260 -12.63 -17.15 1.67
CA LEU A 260 -13.59 -16.54 2.59
C LEU A 260 -14.18 -17.54 3.60
N LYS A 261 -14.35 -18.81 3.23
CA LYS A 261 -14.85 -19.86 4.12
C LYS A 261 -13.85 -20.17 5.22
N ALA A 262 -12.59 -20.39 4.84
CA ALA A 262 -11.52 -20.66 5.80
C ALA A 262 -11.31 -19.46 6.74
N MET A 263 -11.35 -18.24 6.20
CA MET A 263 -11.27 -17.01 7.00
C MET A 263 -12.45 -16.90 7.98
N SER A 264 -13.68 -17.16 7.54
CA SER A 264 -14.86 -17.16 8.43
C SER A 264 -14.74 -18.18 9.55
N LYS A 265 -14.27 -19.40 9.25
CA LYS A 265 -14.03 -20.44 10.26
C LYS A 265 -12.98 -20.01 11.29
N LEU A 266 -11.86 -19.45 10.84
CA LEU A 266 -10.80 -18.97 11.72
C LEU A 266 -11.26 -17.81 12.62
N LEU A 267 -12.14 -16.95 12.12
CA LEU A 267 -12.77 -15.88 12.90
C LEU A 267 -13.79 -16.43 13.91
N ASP A 268 -14.60 -17.42 13.54
CA ASP A 268 -15.56 -18.06 14.44
C ASP A 268 -14.87 -18.83 15.58
N GLU A 269 -13.70 -19.41 15.31
CA GLU A 269 -12.89 -20.16 16.27
C GLU A 269 -11.89 -19.28 17.06
N ASP A 270 -11.87 -17.96 16.84
CA ASP A 270 -10.89 -17.02 17.43
C ASP A 270 -9.42 -17.46 17.24
N ARG A 271 -9.12 -18.05 16.08
CA ARG A 271 -7.78 -18.59 15.73
C ARG A 271 -6.89 -17.62 14.98
N ILE A 272 -7.39 -16.42 14.66
CA ILE A 272 -6.58 -15.40 13.99
C ILE A 272 -5.72 -14.67 15.03
N SER A 273 -4.42 -14.77 14.82
CA SER A 273 -3.38 -14.15 15.62
C SER A 273 -2.34 -13.63 14.64
N MET A 274 -2.01 -12.36 14.74
CA MET A 274 -1.04 -11.69 13.87
C MET A 274 0.02 -11.02 14.75
N GLU A 275 1.23 -10.94 14.23
CA GLU A 275 2.31 -10.22 14.90
C GLU A 275 1.98 -8.72 14.97
N LEU A 276 2.07 -8.18 16.19
CA LEU A 276 1.80 -6.77 16.45
C LEU A 276 2.89 -5.88 15.86
N ILE A 277 2.47 -4.83 15.15
CA ILE A 277 3.33 -3.77 14.67
C ILE A 277 3.15 -2.57 15.60
N VAL A 278 4.25 -2.15 16.21
CA VAL A 278 4.30 -0.97 17.09
C VAL A 278 4.96 0.16 16.30
N ASN A 279 4.20 1.22 16.06
CA ASN A 279 4.62 2.33 15.23
C ASN A 279 4.62 3.65 16.05
N PRO A 280 5.78 4.05 16.60
CA PRO A 280 5.92 5.33 17.27
C PRO A 280 5.72 6.48 16.29
N LYS A 281 4.86 7.46 16.65
CA LYS A 281 4.60 8.65 15.84
C LYS A 281 4.63 9.90 16.68
N ILE A 282 4.83 11.04 16.03
CA ILE A 282 4.73 12.36 16.64
C ILE A 282 3.59 13.10 15.94
N LEU A 283 2.55 13.46 16.69
CA LEU A 283 1.46 14.29 16.18
C LEU A 283 1.86 15.77 16.16
N GLY A 284 1.17 16.59 15.38
CA GLY A 284 1.53 17.99 15.07
C GLY A 284 1.78 18.94 16.26
N ASN A 285 1.41 18.54 17.48
CA ASN A 285 1.71 19.27 18.72
C ASN A 285 2.96 18.74 19.43
N SER A 286 3.87 18.06 18.70
CA SER A 286 5.02 17.33 19.26
C SER A 286 4.65 16.28 20.31
N LEU A 287 3.40 15.78 20.27
CA LEU A 287 2.92 14.76 21.19
C LEU A 287 3.39 13.39 20.68
N PRO A 288 4.27 12.69 21.41
CA PRO A 288 4.63 11.33 21.07
C PRO A 288 3.43 10.41 21.33
N ILE A 289 3.12 9.57 20.34
CA ILE A 289 2.09 8.55 20.42
C ILE A 289 2.65 7.21 19.96
N VAL A 290 1.96 6.13 20.35
CA VAL A 290 2.20 4.80 19.83
C VAL A 290 0.96 4.36 19.06
N GLN A 291 1.14 4.01 17.79
CA GLN A 291 0.10 3.41 16.98
C GLN A 291 0.34 1.89 16.94
N LEU A 292 -0.72 1.12 17.22
CA LEU A 292 -0.71 -0.33 17.16
C LEU A 292 -1.44 -0.79 15.90
N GLU A 293 -0.81 -1.67 15.12
CA GLU A 293 -1.38 -2.20 13.88
C GLU A 293 -1.00 -3.66 13.66
N GLU A 294 -1.70 -4.34 12.75
CA GLU A 294 -1.40 -5.71 12.32
C GLU A 294 -1.39 -5.73 10.79
N ALA A 295 -0.58 -6.60 10.19
CA ALA A 295 -0.50 -6.74 8.73
C ALA A 295 -1.34 -7.93 8.27
N ALA A 296 -2.23 -7.73 7.28
CA ALA A 296 -3.07 -8.81 6.73
C ALA A 296 -2.26 -10.04 6.26
N GLY A 297 -1.06 -9.82 5.72
CA GLY A 297 -0.16 -10.89 5.30
C GLY A 297 0.38 -11.76 6.45
N ALA A 298 0.40 -11.25 7.68
CA ALA A 298 0.85 -11.98 8.86
C ALA A 298 -0.08 -13.14 9.23
N ALA A 299 -1.37 -13.02 8.89
CA ALA A 299 -2.39 -14.05 9.14
C ALA A 299 -2.14 -15.36 8.37
N ILE A 300 -1.22 -15.40 7.40
CA ILE A 300 -0.95 -16.57 6.56
C ILE A 300 -0.68 -17.84 7.37
N HIS A 301 -0.11 -17.73 8.57
CA HIS A 301 0.28 -18.86 9.41
C HIS A 301 -0.88 -19.49 10.20
N ASN A 302 -2.04 -18.86 10.17
CA ASN A 302 -3.26 -19.29 10.86
C ASN A 302 -4.09 -20.24 9.99
N PHE A 303 -3.88 -20.17 8.67
CA PHE A 303 -4.53 -21.01 7.67
C PHE A 303 -3.90 -22.40 7.64
N ASP A 304 -4.72 -23.40 7.31
CA ASP A 304 -4.35 -24.82 7.36
C ASP A 304 -3.53 -25.22 6.13
N ASN A 305 -3.73 -24.57 4.98
CA ASN A 305 -3.04 -24.89 3.73
C ASN A 305 -2.48 -23.67 2.96
N PRO A 306 -1.66 -22.82 3.61
CA PRO A 306 -1.16 -21.60 2.99
C PRO A 306 -0.09 -21.89 1.93
N ARG A 307 -0.01 -21.04 0.90
CA ARG A 307 0.99 -21.13 -0.17
C ARG A 307 1.56 -19.76 -0.52
N GLY A 308 2.79 -19.77 -1.04
CA GLY A 308 3.37 -18.65 -1.77
C GLY A 308 3.34 -18.91 -3.27
N ILE A 309 3.31 -17.84 -4.06
CA ILE A 309 3.55 -17.94 -5.50
C ILE A 309 4.49 -16.84 -5.97
N THR A 310 5.57 -17.22 -6.63
CA THR A 310 6.49 -16.27 -7.26
C THR A 310 5.87 -15.75 -8.53
N VAL A 311 5.63 -14.44 -8.60
CA VAL A 311 5.06 -13.74 -9.75
C VAL A 311 6.06 -12.80 -10.41
N PRO A 312 5.91 -12.52 -11.72
CA PRO A 312 6.71 -11.50 -12.38
C PRO A 312 6.45 -10.11 -11.77
N ARG A 313 7.48 -9.26 -11.77
CA ARG A 313 7.41 -7.91 -11.19
C ARG A 313 6.36 -7.02 -11.87
N THR A 314 5.88 -7.37 -13.06
CA THR A 314 4.76 -6.71 -13.75
C THR A 314 3.45 -6.72 -12.94
N ARG A 315 3.33 -7.60 -11.93
CA ARG A 315 2.20 -7.62 -10.97
C ARG A 315 2.45 -6.78 -9.71
N PHE A 316 3.62 -6.17 -9.59
CA PHE A 316 4.04 -5.35 -8.46
C PHE A 316 4.58 -3.99 -8.94
N LEU A 317 3.65 -3.05 -9.12
CA LEU A 317 3.93 -1.67 -9.49
C LEU A 317 3.33 -0.71 -8.43
N PRO A 318 3.91 -0.66 -7.21
CA PRO A 318 3.42 0.25 -6.19
C PRO A 318 3.77 1.69 -6.56
N VAL A 319 2.82 2.61 -6.40
CA VAL A 319 3.09 4.05 -6.50
C VAL A 319 3.09 4.61 -5.09
N LYS A 320 4.28 4.82 -4.49
CA LYS A 320 4.42 5.33 -3.11
C LYS A 320 4.79 6.81 -3.09
N LEU A 321 5.68 7.20 -3.99
CA LEU A 321 6.22 8.55 -4.12
C LEU A 321 5.93 9.12 -5.51
N THR A 322 6.16 10.41 -5.68
CA THR A 322 6.06 11.08 -6.99
C THR A 322 7.07 10.56 -8.01
N SER A 323 8.20 9.98 -7.57
CA SER A 323 9.12 9.25 -8.45
C SER A 323 8.47 8.02 -9.08
N ASP A 324 7.67 7.29 -8.31
CA ASP A 324 6.94 6.12 -8.81
C ASP A 324 5.78 6.57 -9.71
N LEU A 325 5.14 7.68 -9.35
CA LEU A 325 4.10 8.30 -10.16
C LEU A 325 4.66 8.71 -11.52
N LEU A 326 5.85 9.32 -11.59
CA LEU A 326 6.51 9.65 -12.86
C LEU A 326 6.63 8.43 -13.76
N LEU A 327 7.07 7.29 -13.21
CA LEU A 327 7.21 6.04 -13.97
C LEU A 327 5.84 5.59 -14.51
N ALA A 328 4.83 5.51 -13.66
CA ALA A 328 3.47 5.10 -14.04
C ALA A 328 2.80 6.04 -15.06
N MET A 329 3.14 7.33 -15.00
CA MET A 329 2.65 8.37 -15.91
C MET A 329 3.40 8.43 -17.24
N SER A 330 4.55 7.76 -17.37
CA SER A 330 5.44 7.92 -18.51
C SER A 330 5.08 7.00 -19.69
N ASN A 331 5.81 7.16 -20.79
CA ASN A 331 5.74 6.28 -21.95
C ASN A 331 6.41 4.91 -21.74
N LEU A 332 6.92 4.61 -20.53
CA LEU A 332 7.28 3.23 -20.15
C LEU A 332 6.07 2.29 -20.16
N TYR A 333 4.87 2.83 -20.04
CA TYR A 333 3.63 2.07 -20.04
C TYR A 333 2.62 2.61 -21.05
N ASP A 334 2.04 1.67 -21.78
CA ASP A 334 0.82 1.87 -22.56
C ASP A 334 -0.39 1.56 -21.66
N LEU A 335 -1.48 2.32 -21.81
CA LEU A 335 -2.69 2.12 -21.04
C LEU A 335 -3.74 1.42 -21.91
N GLU A 336 -4.05 0.17 -21.56
CA GLU A 336 -5.05 -0.63 -22.25
C GLU A 336 -6.07 -1.16 -21.24
N LYS A 337 -7.34 -0.74 -21.39
CA LYS A 337 -8.47 -1.28 -20.62
C LYS A 337 -8.23 -1.23 -19.10
N GLY A 338 -7.82 -0.06 -18.63
CA GLY A 338 -7.45 0.18 -17.23
C GLY A 338 -6.10 -0.40 -16.78
N ARG A 339 -5.37 -1.12 -17.63
CA ARG A 339 -4.09 -1.76 -17.29
C ARG A 339 -2.90 -0.97 -17.83
N LEU A 340 -1.91 -0.74 -16.98
CA LEU A 340 -0.59 -0.27 -17.38
C LEU A 340 0.22 -1.47 -17.89
N ILE A 341 0.49 -1.50 -19.19
CA ILE A 341 1.24 -2.56 -19.86
C ILE A 341 2.62 -2.01 -20.21
N PRO A 342 3.72 -2.70 -19.87
CA PRO A 342 5.06 -2.27 -20.27
C PRO A 342 5.13 -2.06 -21.78
N SER A 343 5.63 -0.90 -22.22
CA SER A 343 5.65 -0.56 -23.63
C SER A 343 6.61 -1.49 -24.40
N PRO A 344 6.21 -2.05 -25.55
CA PRO A 344 7.08 -2.88 -26.39
C PRO A 344 8.26 -2.10 -26.97
N LYS A 345 8.21 -0.76 -26.93
CA LYS A 345 9.31 0.13 -27.34
C LYS A 345 10.47 0.15 -26.36
N ARG A 346 10.29 -0.37 -25.14
CA ARG A 346 11.35 -0.44 -24.14
C ARG A 346 12.26 -1.64 -24.45
N ASN A 347 13.51 -1.36 -24.79
CA ASN A 347 14.49 -2.40 -25.13
C ASN A 347 14.95 -3.25 -23.93
N PHE A 348 14.78 -2.76 -22.69
CA PHE A 348 15.24 -3.44 -21.48
C PHE A 348 14.09 -3.74 -20.51
N PRO A 349 13.98 -4.96 -19.96
CA PRO A 349 12.87 -5.34 -19.07
C PRO A 349 12.94 -4.64 -17.69
N THR A 350 14.08 -4.05 -17.33
CA THR A 350 14.28 -3.36 -16.06
C THR A 350 13.72 -1.94 -16.11
N LEU A 351 13.02 -1.56 -15.03
CA LEU A 351 12.55 -0.19 -14.83
C LEU A 351 13.73 0.73 -14.48
N PRO A 352 13.72 1.99 -14.96
CA PRO A 352 14.74 2.95 -14.58
C PRO A 352 14.66 3.32 -13.10
N LEU A 353 15.82 3.62 -12.52
CA LEU A 353 15.91 4.14 -11.15
C LEU A 353 15.65 5.65 -11.18
N VAL A 354 14.53 6.09 -10.59
CA VAL A 354 14.17 7.51 -10.51
C VAL A 354 14.23 7.98 -9.06
N LYS A 355 14.99 9.05 -8.82
CA LYS A 355 15.05 9.77 -7.55
C LYS A 355 14.73 11.24 -7.77
N LEU A 356 13.60 11.68 -7.23
CA LEU A 356 13.21 13.08 -7.25
C LEU A 356 13.38 13.67 -5.84
N GLY A 357 14.03 14.84 -5.75
CA GLY A 357 14.31 15.51 -4.49
C GLY A 357 13.07 16.14 -3.85
N LYS A 358 13.28 16.76 -2.69
CA LYS A 358 12.21 17.36 -1.85
C LYS A 358 11.26 18.31 -2.59
N HIS A 359 11.74 19.02 -3.60
CA HIS A 359 10.93 19.95 -4.41
C HIS A 359 9.86 19.27 -5.26
N PHE A 360 9.92 17.93 -5.40
CA PHE A 360 8.94 17.13 -6.14
C PHE A 360 8.12 16.24 -5.20
N SER A 361 8.27 16.31 -3.87
CA SER A 361 7.58 15.38 -2.97
C SER A 361 6.07 15.60 -2.99
N GLN A 362 5.61 16.84 -3.15
CA GLN A 362 4.20 17.19 -3.22
C GLN A 362 3.69 17.07 -4.67
N ILE A 363 2.50 16.50 -4.88
CA ILE A 363 1.89 16.35 -6.21
C ILE A 363 1.67 17.70 -6.91
N LYS A 364 1.33 18.74 -6.14
CA LYS A 364 1.17 20.10 -6.68
C LYS A 364 2.47 20.58 -7.32
N ASP A 365 3.57 20.51 -6.58
CA ASP A 365 4.89 20.95 -7.05
C ASP A 365 5.40 20.05 -8.19
N PHE A 366 5.20 18.73 -8.08
CA PHE A 366 5.52 17.78 -9.13
C PHE A 366 4.88 18.15 -10.47
N ARG A 367 3.58 18.47 -10.46
CA ARG A 367 2.83 18.88 -11.67
C ARG A 367 3.23 20.25 -12.19
N GLU A 368 3.51 21.20 -11.30
CA GLU A 368 3.97 22.54 -11.69
C GLU A 368 5.35 22.48 -12.36
N ARG A 369 6.24 21.62 -11.85
CA ARG A 369 7.60 21.44 -12.33
C ARG A 369 7.68 20.59 -13.59
N LEU A 370 6.75 19.67 -13.80
CA LEU A 370 6.67 18.83 -14.99
C LEU A 370 5.50 19.28 -15.88
N ARG A 371 5.74 20.24 -16.78
CA ARG A 371 4.70 20.74 -17.70
C ARG A 371 4.09 19.63 -18.55
N THR A 372 4.90 18.64 -18.91
CA THR A 372 4.49 17.37 -19.51
C THR A 372 5.38 16.28 -18.94
N ILE A 373 4.90 15.05 -18.89
CA ILE A 373 5.73 13.92 -18.51
C ILE A 373 6.82 13.72 -19.58
N PRO A 374 8.11 13.68 -19.22
CA PRO A 374 9.19 13.47 -20.16
C PRO A 374 9.12 12.07 -20.79
N ASP A 375 9.69 11.95 -21.99
CA ASP A 375 10.01 10.67 -22.59
C ASP A 375 11.17 10.05 -21.79
N VAL A 376 10.94 8.85 -21.26
CA VAL A 376 11.92 8.10 -20.47
C VAL A 376 12.05 6.66 -20.97
N ILE A 377 11.67 6.39 -22.23
CA ILE A 377 11.65 5.02 -22.79
C ILE A 377 13.06 4.42 -22.86
N GLU A 378 14.09 5.24 -22.99
CA GLU A 378 15.52 4.87 -23.04
C GLU A 378 16.26 5.28 -21.76
N LEU A 379 15.56 5.65 -20.70
CA LEU A 379 16.17 6.04 -19.42
C LEU A 379 16.66 4.79 -18.65
N ASP A 380 17.78 4.92 -17.95
CA ASP A 380 18.28 3.93 -16.97
C ASP A 380 18.27 4.49 -15.56
N HIS A 381 18.72 5.73 -15.39
CA HIS A 381 18.81 6.39 -14.09
C HIS A 381 18.50 7.88 -14.21
N LEU A 382 17.60 8.36 -13.36
CA LEU A 382 17.30 9.78 -13.19
C LEU A 382 17.49 10.19 -11.74
N THR A 383 18.29 11.22 -11.49
CA THR A 383 18.33 11.90 -10.20
C THR A 383 18.13 13.39 -10.41
N VAL A 384 17.13 13.96 -9.74
CA VAL A 384 16.84 15.40 -9.78
C VAL A 384 16.85 15.93 -8.36
N SER A 385 17.70 16.93 -8.09
CA SER A 385 17.82 17.60 -6.80
C SER A 385 17.80 19.12 -6.96
N GLY A 386 17.17 19.81 -6.00
CA GLY A 386 17.00 21.25 -6.00
C GLY A 386 15.81 21.77 -6.81
N ASP A 387 15.80 23.07 -7.07
CA ASP A 387 14.74 23.79 -7.78
C ASP A 387 14.86 23.58 -9.30
N VAL A 388 14.30 22.48 -9.80
CA VAL A 388 14.35 22.10 -11.22
C VAL A 388 12.95 22.14 -11.84
N HIS A 389 12.84 22.65 -13.06
CA HIS A 389 11.61 22.66 -13.85
C HIS A 389 11.89 22.07 -15.24
N PHE A 390 10.93 21.32 -15.78
CA PHE A 390 11.01 20.69 -17.09
C PHE A 390 10.03 21.37 -18.07
N GLY A 391 10.56 21.76 -19.22
CA GLY A 391 9.79 22.19 -20.37
C GLY A 391 8.93 21.08 -20.97
N LYS A 392 8.15 21.42 -22.01
CA LYS A 392 7.32 20.45 -22.71
C LYS A 392 8.17 19.50 -23.56
N ASN A 393 7.78 18.23 -23.66
CA ASN A 393 8.37 17.23 -24.56
C ASN A 393 9.89 16.99 -24.36
N VAL A 394 10.37 17.06 -23.13
CA VAL A 394 11.76 16.69 -22.79
C VAL A 394 11.96 15.18 -22.95
N LYS A 395 13.14 14.76 -23.40
CA LYS A 395 13.56 13.36 -23.50
C LYS A 395 14.77 13.09 -22.62
N LEU A 396 14.73 11.99 -21.87
CA LEU A 396 15.77 11.57 -20.94
C LEU A 396 16.24 10.15 -21.28
N LYS A 397 17.54 9.97 -21.48
CA LYS A 397 18.16 8.72 -21.95
C LYS A 397 19.40 8.35 -21.13
N GLY A 398 19.60 7.05 -20.92
CA GLY A 398 20.72 6.53 -20.13
C GLY A 398 20.73 7.08 -18.70
N THR A 399 21.86 7.63 -18.27
CA THR A 399 21.99 8.23 -16.92
C THR A 399 21.90 9.75 -16.98
N VAL A 400 20.87 10.33 -16.35
CA VAL A 400 20.68 11.78 -16.24
C VAL A 400 20.66 12.21 -14.78
N ILE A 401 21.54 13.14 -14.42
CA ILE A 401 21.62 13.70 -13.06
C ILE A 401 21.51 15.22 -13.17
N ILE A 402 20.54 15.83 -12.48
CA ILE A 402 20.31 17.27 -12.51
C ILE A 402 20.34 17.78 -11.07
N ILE A 403 21.27 18.69 -10.78
CA ILE A 403 21.50 19.22 -9.43
C ILE A 403 21.53 20.74 -9.49
N ALA A 404 20.43 21.37 -9.07
CA ALA A 404 20.41 22.78 -8.71
C ALA A 404 20.83 22.90 -7.24
N ARG A 405 21.85 23.73 -6.94
CA ARG A 405 22.28 23.95 -5.56
C ARG A 405 21.27 24.85 -4.83
N GLU A 406 21.51 25.04 -3.54
CA GLU A 406 20.70 25.97 -2.75
C GLU A 406 20.69 27.38 -3.38
N ASN A 407 19.51 27.98 -3.49
CA ASN A 407 19.24 29.26 -4.15
C ASN A 407 19.48 29.31 -5.68
N GLU A 408 19.84 28.20 -6.31
CA GLU A 408 19.89 28.08 -7.77
C GLU A 408 18.59 27.49 -8.31
N ARG A 409 18.27 27.79 -9.57
CA ARG A 409 17.16 27.19 -10.29
C ARG A 409 17.62 26.71 -11.66
N ILE A 410 17.14 25.56 -12.11
CA ILE A 410 17.40 25.05 -13.46
C ILE A 410 16.07 24.82 -14.19
N ASP A 411 15.84 25.62 -15.24
CA ASP A 411 14.77 25.40 -16.21
C ASP A 411 15.32 24.59 -17.41
N ILE A 412 14.90 23.34 -17.54
CA ILE A 412 15.22 22.51 -18.71
C ILE A 412 14.34 22.97 -19.89
N PRO A 413 14.92 23.39 -21.03
CA PRO A 413 14.15 23.94 -22.13
C PRO A 413 13.19 22.91 -22.75
N PRO A 414 12.08 23.36 -23.37
CA PRO A 414 11.20 22.47 -24.12
C PRO A 414 11.96 21.72 -25.22
N LYS A 415 11.57 20.46 -25.48
CA LYS A 415 12.19 19.57 -26.48
C LYS A 415 13.66 19.24 -26.23
N ALA A 416 14.21 19.56 -25.05
CA ALA A 416 15.57 19.15 -24.70
C ALA A 416 15.70 17.62 -24.71
N GLU A 417 16.82 17.12 -25.23
CA GLU A 417 17.21 15.72 -25.18
C GLU A 417 18.47 15.61 -24.33
N LEU A 418 18.35 14.90 -23.20
CA LEU A 418 19.42 14.72 -22.24
C LEU A 418 19.81 13.24 -22.21
N GLU A 419 21.01 12.94 -22.67
CA GLU A 419 21.54 11.58 -22.73
C GLU A 419 22.90 11.50 -22.05
N ASN A 420 23.01 10.67 -21.01
CA ASN A 420 24.26 10.44 -20.28
C ASN A 420 24.93 11.74 -19.80
N LYS A 421 24.13 12.63 -19.20
CA LYS A 421 24.57 13.96 -18.75
C LYS A 421 24.38 14.17 -17.25
N ILE A 422 25.34 14.90 -16.68
CA ILE A 422 25.22 15.54 -15.37
C ILE A 422 25.08 17.04 -15.61
N ILE A 423 24.01 17.63 -15.12
CA ILE A 423 23.68 19.05 -15.27
C ILE A 423 23.69 19.70 -13.89
N THR A 424 24.42 20.80 -13.77
CA THR A 424 24.43 21.62 -12.56
C THR A 424 24.59 23.10 -12.94
N GLY A 425 24.17 24.00 -12.04
CA GLY A 425 24.26 25.44 -12.23
C GLY A 425 22.92 26.14 -12.07
N ASN A 426 22.81 27.34 -12.63
CA ASN A 426 21.66 28.22 -12.50
C ASN A 426 21.24 28.75 -13.88
N LEU A 427 20.05 28.36 -14.34
CA LEU A 427 19.48 28.74 -15.62
C LEU A 427 17.98 29.01 -15.45
N ARG A 428 17.56 30.25 -15.75
CA ARG A 428 16.16 30.66 -15.76
C ARG A 428 15.72 31.00 -17.19
N ILE A 429 14.61 30.41 -17.63
CA ILE A 429 14.01 30.67 -18.94
C ILE A 429 12.76 31.52 -18.71
N LEU A 430 12.80 32.78 -19.15
CA LEU A 430 11.67 33.71 -19.06
C LEU A 430 10.88 33.73 -20.38
N PRO A 431 9.55 33.90 -20.33
CA PRO A 431 8.78 34.19 -21.54
C PRO A 431 9.22 35.55 -22.09
N HIS A 432 9.44 35.62 -23.41
CA HIS A 432 9.74 36.85 -24.13
C HIS A 432 8.49 37.70 -24.36
#